data_AF-A0A1M4YSR3-F1
#
_entry.id   AF-A0A1M4YSR3-F1
#
_cell.length_a   1.000
_cell.length_b   1.000
_cell.length_c   1.000
_cell.angle_alpha   90.00
_cell.angle_beta   90.00
_cell.angle_gamma   90.00
#
_symmetry.space_group_name_H-M   'P 1'
#
loop_
_entity.id
_entity.type
_entity.pdbx_description
1 polymer ?
#
loop_
_entity_poly.entity_id
_entity_poly.type
_entity_poly.pdbx_seq_one_letter_code
_entity_poly.pdbx_strand_id
1 'polypeptide(L)'
;MAADFAGIAAHDLSLIALRIDSTKSTNAVNGRSNAGRTGNGAAFQPIGGETPARVAGTAPMTAPAELSSLLALQGVEDPLQGRKKRAVARGTDLLDSLDDVKADLLVGRVSEDRLSQLMSLLSEAREQSMPGLDALLDDIELRVRVELAKFGRYPA
;
A
#
# COMPACT_ATOMS: atom_id res chain seq x y z
N MET A 1 39.95 47.06 8.95
CA MET A 1 38.51 46.81 9.20
C MET A 1 38.34 45.31 9.21
N ALA A 2 37.91 44.81 10.38
CA ALA A 2 37.59 43.44 10.82
C ALA A 2 37.78 42.23 9.88
N ALA A 3 38.35 41.18 10.49
CA ALA A 3 38.33 39.78 10.09
C ALA A 3 36.90 39.23 9.86
N ASP A 4 36.75 38.17 9.05
CA ASP A 4 36.07 36.96 9.50
C ASP A 4 36.15 35.75 8.54
N PHE A 5 36.09 34.58 9.17
CA PHE A 5 35.65 33.26 8.68
C PHE A 5 36.60 32.33 7.90
N ALA A 6 37.44 31.64 8.67
CA ALA A 6 37.86 30.28 8.39
C ALA A 6 36.73 29.27 8.67
N GLY A 7 36.58 28.28 7.77
CA GLY A 7 36.26 26.89 8.07
C GLY A 7 34.89 26.54 8.68
N ILE A 8 34.01 25.96 7.87
CA ILE A 8 33.06 24.94 8.36
C ILE A 8 33.10 23.73 7.42
N ALA A 9 33.78 22.70 7.93
CA ALA A 9 33.47 21.28 7.86
C ALA A 9 32.81 20.74 6.58
N ALA A 10 33.64 20.06 5.78
CA ALA A 10 33.21 18.93 4.97
C ALA A 10 32.58 17.86 5.89
N HIS A 11 31.25 17.86 5.98
CA HIS A 11 30.50 16.81 6.66
C HIS A 11 30.42 15.59 5.74
N ASP A 12 31.30 14.63 6.04
CA ASP A 12 30.94 13.23 6.26
C ASP A 12 29.77 12.70 5.42
N LEU A 13 30.07 12.30 4.18
CA LEU A 13 29.22 11.42 3.39
C LEU A 13 29.31 10.01 3.98
N SER A 14 28.68 9.86 5.14
CA SER A 14 28.40 8.56 5.74
C SER A 14 27.48 7.77 4.81
N LEU A 15 28.06 6.73 4.22
CA LEU A 15 27.37 5.59 3.65
C LEU A 15 26.21 5.15 4.56
N ILE A 16 24.98 5.34 4.11
CA ILE A 16 23.86 4.50 4.54
C ILE A 16 23.60 3.50 3.43
N ALA A 17 24.33 2.39 3.52
CA ALA A 17 24.08 1.20 2.75
C ALA A 17 22.67 0.67 3.04
N LEU A 18 22.03 0.27 1.94
CA LEU A 18 20.75 -0.40 1.79
C LEU A 18 20.46 -1.49 2.86
N ARG A 19 19.42 -1.32 3.68
CA ARG A 19 18.84 -2.39 4.52
C ARG A 19 17.62 -3.00 3.85
N ILE A 20 17.74 -4.26 3.42
CA ILE A 20 16.64 -5.09 2.93
C ILE A 20 16.24 -6.04 4.07
N ASP A 21 15.12 -5.78 4.73
CA ASP A 21 14.51 -6.75 5.64
C ASP A 21 13.47 -7.56 4.86
N SER A 22 13.92 -8.69 4.32
CA SER A 22 13.05 -9.71 3.71
C SER A 22 13.04 -10.96 4.59
N THR A 23 12.09 -11.05 5.52
CA THR A 23 11.69 -12.34 6.11
C THR A 23 10.17 -12.45 6.14
N LYS A 24 9.65 -13.24 5.21
CA LYS A 24 8.25 -13.64 5.12
C LYS A 24 8.00 -14.69 6.19
N SER A 25 7.40 -14.32 7.32
CA SER A 25 6.96 -15.28 8.34
C SER A 25 5.69 -15.99 7.85
N THR A 26 5.80 -17.25 7.44
CA THR A 26 4.65 -18.12 7.21
C THR A 26 4.26 -18.78 8.52
N ASN A 27 3.43 -18.11 9.31
CA ASN A 27 2.81 -18.72 10.46
C ASN A 27 1.56 -19.51 10.00
N ALA A 28 1.78 -20.76 9.58
CA ALA A 28 0.69 -21.70 9.33
C ALA A 28 0.15 -22.16 10.69
N VAL A 29 -1.05 -21.70 11.02
CA VAL A 29 -1.74 -22.00 12.28
C VAL A 29 -2.13 -23.48 12.36
N ASN A 30 -1.75 -24.09 13.49
CA ASN A 30 -2.19 -25.39 13.95
C ASN A 30 -3.73 -25.50 13.97
N GLY A 31 -4.29 -26.31 13.08
CA GLY A 31 -5.65 -26.81 13.22
C GLY A 31 -5.68 -28.07 14.09
N ARG A 32 -5.84 -27.92 15.41
CA ARG A 32 -6.21 -29.03 16.30
C ARG A 32 -7.69 -28.91 16.60
N SER A 33 -8.52 -29.54 15.79
CA SER A 33 -9.95 -29.70 16.08
C SER A 33 -10.11 -30.69 17.23
N ASN A 34 -10.73 -30.20 18.32
CA ASN A 34 -11.16 -31.02 19.43
C ASN A 34 -12.40 -31.82 18.98
N ALA A 35 -12.18 -33.06 18.54
CA ALA A 35 -13.25 -33.98 18.18
C ALA A 35 -13.66 -34.83 19.39
N GLY A 36 -14.87 -34.55 19.89
CA GLY A 36 -15.86 -35.58 20.24
C GLY A 36 -15.57 -36.51 21.41
N ARG A 37 -16.08 -36.15 22.59
CA ARG A 37 -16.58 -37.10 23.59
C ARG A 37 -17.60 -38.03 22.94
N THR A 38 -17.39 -39.35 23.00
CA THR A 38 -18.34 -40.35 23.56
C THR A 38 -17.65 -41.72 23.62
N GLY A 39 -17.78 -42.42 24.74
CA GLY A 39 -17.22 -43.76 24.93
C GLY A 39 -17.46 -44.25 26.35
N ASN A 40 -18.57 -44.97 26.55
CA ASN A 40 -18.89 -45.70 27.77
C ASN A 40 -17.80 -46.73 28.07
N GLY A 41 -17.11 -46.57 29.20
CA GLY A 41 -16.18 -47.56 29.74
C GLY A 41 -16.00 -47.33 31.23
N ALA A 42 -16.43 -48.29 32.04
CA ALA A 42 -16.29 -48.26 33.48
C ALA A 42 -14.80 -48.33 33.87
N ALA A 43 -14.31 -47.38 34.67
CA ALA A 43 -13.05 -47.54 35.39
C ALA A 43 -12.97 -46.64 36.64
N PHE A 44 -12.94 -47.33 37.79
CA PHE A 44 -12.37 -46.96 39.09
C PHE A 44 -12.98 -45.78 39.90
N GLN A 45 -13.64 -46.13 41.02
CA GLN A 45 -13.95 -45.21 42.13
C GLN A 45 -13.07 -45.57 43.35
N PRO A 46 -12.23 -44.67 43.86
CA PRO A 46 -11.66 -44.83 45.19
C PRO A 46 -12.65 -44.32 46.24
N ILE A 47 -13.06 -45.22 47.12
CA ILE A 47 -13.82 -44.92 48.34
C ILE A 47 -12.84 -44.36 49.38
N GLY A 48 -13.19 -43.21 49.96
CA GLY A 48 -12.68 -42.75 51.26
C GLY A 48 -11.31 -42.08 51.24
N GLY A 49 -11.31 -40.76 51.43
CA GLY A 49 -10.11 -39.99 51.72
C GLY A 49 -10.46 -38.51 51.79
N GLU A 50 -10.65 -38.00 53.00
CA GLU A 50 -10.82 -36.58 53.28
C GLU A 50 -9.61 -35.80 52.72
N THR A 51 -9.84 -34.99 51.69
CA THR A 51 -8.78 -34.12 51.11
C THR A 51 -9.00 -32.69 51.58
N PRO A 52 -7.94 -31.98 52.00
CA PRO A 52 -8.05 -30.63 52.55
C PRO A 52 -8.59 -29.66 51.50
N ALA A 53 -9.27 -28.62 52.00
CA ALA A 53 -9.93 -27.58 51.22
C ALA A 53 -9.05 -27.07 50.07
N ARG A 54 -9.58 -27.17 48.84
CA ARG A 54 -8.97 -26.59 47.65
C ARG A 54 -9.09 -25.08 47.74
N VAL A 55 -7.96 -24.41 47.96
CA VAL A 55 -7.85 -22.95 47.76
C VAL A 55 -8.26 -22.66 46.32
N ALA A 56 -9.24 -21.77 46.15
CA ALA A 56 -9.67 -21.29 44.85
C ALA A 56 -8.45 -20.67 44.15
N GLY A 57 -7.97 -21.33 43.10
CA GLY A 57 -6.93 -20.79 42.25
C GLY A 57 -7.40 -19.46 41.67
N THR A 58 -6.57 -18.44 41.80
CA THR A 58 -6.74 -17.15 41.15
C THR A 58 -7.08 -17.37 39.67
N ALA A 59 -8.25 -16.86 39.26
CA ALA A 59 -8.67 -16.92 37.86
C ALA A 59 -7.59 -16.25 37.00
N PRO A 60 -7.14 -16.87 35.89
CA PRO A 60 -6.26 -16.18 34.96
C PRO A 60 -7.04 -14.99 34.40
N MET A 61 -6.48 -13.79 34.61
CA MET A 61 -7.04 -12.54 34.10
C MET A 61 -7.23 -12.66 32.59
N THR A 62 -8.47 -12.49 32.14
CA THR A 62 -8.91 -12.59 30.75
C THR A 62 -8.38 -11.39 29.94
N ALA A 63 -7.09 -11.40 29.60
CA ALA A 63 -6.47 -10.45 28.67
C ALA A 63 -6.55 -10.76 27.15
N PRO A 64 -7.19 -11.84 26.61
CA PRO A 64 -7.20 -12.05 25.15
C PRO A 64 -8.05 -11.03 24.37
N ALA A 65 -9.11 -10.49 24.98
CA ALA A 65 -10.09 -9.65 24.27
C ALA A 65 -9.53 -8.27 23.89
N GLU A 66 -8.70 -7.67 24.74
CA GLU A 66 -8.08 -6.37 24.46
C GLU A 66 -6.95 -6.46 23.43
N LEU A 67 -6.22 -7.57 23.40
CA LEU A 67 -5.22 -7.79 22.36
C LEU A 67 -5.88 -8.00 20.98
N SER A 68 -7.04 -8.66 20.96
CA SER A 68 -7.83 -8.89 19.75
C SER A 68 -8.37 -7.59 19.15
N SER A 69 -8.71 -6.61 19.99
CA SER A 69 -9.19 -5.29 19.53
C SER A 69 -8.06 -4.41 19.00
N LEU A 70 -6.85 -4.49 19.57
CA LEU A 70 -5.66 -3.80 19.03
C LEU A 70 -5.17 -4.41 17.72
N LEU A 71 -5.25 -5.74 17.56
CA LEU A 71 -4.90 -6.41 16.31
C LEU A 71 -5.89 -6.08 15.18
N ALA A 72 -7.19 -5.96 15.51
CA ALA A 72 -8.21 -5.52 14.56
C ALA A 72 -7.98 -4.08 14.06
N LEU A 73 -7.43 -3.20 14.89
CA LEU A 73 -7.05 -1.84 14.50
C LEU A 73 -5.81 -1.80 13.59
N GLN A 74 -4.90 -2.77 13.70
CA GLN A 74 -3.70 -2.89 12.86
C GLN A 74 -3.95 -3.52 11.48
N GLY A 75 -5.11 -4.16 11.27
CA GLY A 75 -5.50 -4.77 10.00
C GLY A 75 -6.21 -3.82 9.02
N VAL A 76 -6.58 -2.61 9.47
CA VAL A 76 -7.18 -1.59 8.60
C VAL A 76 -6.04 -0.91 7.85
N GLU A 77 -5.77 -1.38 6.63
CA GLU A 77 -4.80 -0.73 5.75
C GLU A 77 -5.16 0.76 5.62
N ASP A 78 -4.19 1.62 5.92
CA ASP A 78 -4.39 3.06 5.94
C ASP A 78 -4.95 3.53 4.58
N PRO A 79 -6.17 4.08 4.52
CA PRO A 79 -6.78 4.51 3.27
C PRO A 79 -5.90 5.54 2.53
N LEU A 80 -5.01 6.24 3.23
CA LEU A 80 -4.02 7.14 2.64
C LEU A 80 -2.95 6.38 1.84
N GLN A 81 -2.49 5.22 2.33
CA GLN A 81 -1.53 4.39 1.60
C GLN A 81 -2.16 3.80 0.33
N GLY A 82 -3.42 3.34 0.41
CA GLY A 82 -4.17 2.87 -0.75
C GLY A 82 -4.42 3.98 -1.79
N ARG A 83 -4.66 5.21 -1.35
CA ARG A 83 -4.79 6.38 -2.26
C ARG A 83 -3.46 6.70 -2.95
N LYS A 84 -2.35 6.69 -2.21
CA LYS A 84 -1.01 6.94 -2.75
C LYS A 84 -0.61 5.88 -3.79
N LYS A 85 -0.81 4.59 -3.49
CA LYS A 85 -0.51 3.49 -4.44
C LYS A 85 -1.29 3.66 -5.76
N ARG A 86 -2.58 3.98 -5.68
CA ARG A 86 -3.42 4.22 -6.87
C ARG A 86 -2.99 5.46 -7.67
N ALA A 87 -2.59 6.54 -6.99
CA ALA A 87 -2.07 7.73 -7.66
C ALA A 87 -0.77 7.45 -8.42
N VAL A 88 0.14 6.67 -7.82
CA VAL A 88 1.39 6.26 -8.49
C VAL A 88 1.09 5.40 -9.71
N ALA A 89 0.21 4.40 -9.60
CA ALA A 89 -0.14 3.51 -10.71
C ALA A 89 -0.73 4.29 -11.91
N ARG A 90 -1.67 5.22 -11.67
CA ARG A 90 -2.20 6.05 -12.76
C ARG A 90 -1.14 6.98 -13.35
N GLY A 91 -0.26 7.52 -12.51
CA GLY A 91 0.85 8.35 -12.97
C GLY A 91 1.80 7.57 -13.89
N THR A 92 2.10 6.31 -13.55
CA THR A 92 2.91 5.44 -14.41
C THR A 92 2.19 5.14 -15.72
N ASP A 93 0.89 4.83 -15.69
CA ASP A 93 0.12 4.56 -16.90
C ASP A 93 0.08 5.78 -17.85
N LEU A 94 -0.06 6.99 -17.29
CA LEU A 94 0.00 8.24 -18.07
C LEU A 94 1.39 8.47 -18.68
N LEU A 95 2.46 8.22 -17.92
CA LEU A 95 3.84 8.37 -18.41
C LEU A 95 4.16 7.37 -19.52
N ASP A 96 3.76 6.11 -19.35
CA ASP A 96 3.94 5.06 -20.36
C ASP A 96 3.20 5.42 -21.66
N SER A 97 1.96 5.94 -21.55
CA SER A 97 1.21 6.43 -22.71
C SER A 97 1.89 7.62 -23.40
N LEU A 98 2.54 8.52 -22.65
CA LEU A 98 3.29 9.65 -23.22
C LEU A 98 4.56 9.19 -23.93
N ASP A 99 5.26 8.20 -23.38
CA ASP A 99 6.44 7.62 -24.01
C ASP A 99 6.10 6.91 -25.32
N ASP A 100 4.96 6.23 -25.38
CA ASP A 100 4.47 5.66 -26.62
C ASP A 100 4.13 6.73 -27.67
N VAL A 101 3.45 7.81 -27.28
CA VAL A 101 3.17 8.94 -28.19
C VAL A 101 4.47 9.58 -28.67
N LYS A 102 5.48 9.68 -27.80
CA LYS A 102 6.82 10.16 -28.18
C LYS A 102 7.47 9.24 -29.21
N ALA A 103 7.37 7.92 -29.06
CA ALA A 103 7.89 6.97 -30.05
C ALA A 103 7.20 7.15 -31.41
N ASP A 104 5.87 7.28 -31.41
CA ASP A 104 5.07 7.54 -32.61
C ASP A 104 5.46 8.87 -33.29
N LEU A 105 5.69 9.93 -32.51
CA LEU A 105 6.16 11.23 -33.01
C LEU A 105 7.54 11.13 -33.66
N LEU A 106 8.45 10.30 -33.13
CA LEU A 106 9.77 10.08 -33.73
C LEU A 106 9.68 9.38 -35.10
N VAL A 107 8.65 8.53 -35.30
CA VAL A 107 8.34 7.91 -36.60
C VAL A 107 7.56 8.86 -37.51
N GLY A 108 7.07 9.99 -36.98
CA GLY A 108 6.33 11.02 -37.70
C GLY A 108 4.85 10.69 -37.92
N ARG A 109 4.31 9.69 -37.20
CA ARG A 109 2.89 9.30 -37.30
C ARG A 109 2.39 8.89 -35.93
N VAL A 110 1.37 9.59 -35.44
CA VAL A 110 0.68 9.28 -34.18
C VAL A 110 -0.68 8.67 -34.45
N SER A 111 -1.02 7.62 -33.72
CA SER A 111 -2.33 6.96 -33.80
C SER A 111 -3.44 7.78 -33.13
N GLU A 112 -4.59 7.89 -33.80
CA GLU A 112 -5.81 8.50 -33.26
C GLU A 112 -6.29 7.78 -31.99
N ASP A 113 -6.24 6.45 -31.98
CA ASP A 113 -6.65 5.63 -30.84
C ASP A 113 -5.75 5.90 -29.62
N ARG A 114 -4.45 6.06 -29.86
CA ARG A 114 -3.47 6.36 -28.79
C ARG A 114 -3.71 7.74 -28.19
N LEU A 115 -3.99 8.74 -29.02
CA LEU A 115 -4.36 10.08 -28.54
C LEU A 115 -5.68 10.07 -27.76
N SER A 116 -6.65 9.26 -28.20
CA SER A 116 -7.92 9.10 -27.50
C SER A 116 -7.74 8.44 -26.13
N GLN A 117 -6.90 7.40 -26.04
CA GLN A 117 -6.54 6.77 -24.77
C GLN A 117 -5.83 7.75 -23.83
N LEU A 118 -4.87 8.52 -24.34
CA LEU A 118 -4.19 9.55 -23.56
C LEU A 118 -5.16 10.61 -23.02
N MET A 119 -6.18 10.97 -23.80
CA MET A 119 -7.24 11.89 -23.37
C MET A 119 -8.02 11.36 -22.15
N SER A 120 -8.35 10.07 -22.14
CA SER A 120 -9.01 9.43 -20.99
C SER A 120 -8.12 9.44 -19.74
N LEU A 121 -6.83 9.11 -19.88
CA LEU A 121 -5.88 9.12 -18.77
C LEU A 121 -5.69 10.55 -18.19
N LEU A 122 -5.68 11.58 -19.04
CA LEU A 122 -5.58 12.98 -18.60
C LEU A 122 -6.81 13.41 -17.78
N SER A 123 -8.01 12.97 -18.17
CA SER A 123 -9.24 13.25 -17.43
C SER A 123 -9.22 12.61 -16.03
N GLU A 124 -8.77 11.36 -15.93
CA GLU A 124 -8.63 10.67 -14.65
C GLU A 124 -7.55 11.28 -13.74
N ALA A 125 -6.45 11.76 -14.34
CA ALA A 125 -5.38 12.41 -13.60
C ALA A 125 -5.82 13.73 -12.93
N ARG A 126 -6.73 14.48 -13.57
CA ARG A 126 -7.25 15.75 -13.05
C ARG A 126 -8.09 15.60 -11.80
N GLU A 127 -8.90 14.55 -11.69
CA GLU A 127 -9.80 14.36 -10.54
C GLU A 127 -9.07 14.36 -9.20
N GLN A 128 -7.79 14.00 -9.20
CA GLN A 128 -7.00 13.74 -7.99
C GLN A 128 -5.63 14.44 -8.05
N SER A 129 -5.55 15.56 -8.78
CA SER A 129 -4.35 16.35 -9.02
C SER A 129 -3.77 17.00 -7.75
N MET A 130 -2.45 17.22 -7.76
CA MET A 130 -1.72 17.95 -6.73
C MET A 130 -1.47 19.40 -7.17
N PRO A 131 -1.30 20.35 -6.22
CA PRO A 131 -0.97 21.73 -6.56
C PRO A 131 0.24 21.82 -7.48
N GLY A 132 0.10 22.51 -8.60
CA GLY A 132 1.16 22.73 -9.59
C GLY A 132 1.21 21.72 -10.75
N LEU A 133 0.44 20.62 -10.70
CA LEU A 133 0.36 19.67 -11.81
C LEU A 133 -0.67 20.10 -12.88
N ASP A 134 -1.70 20.84 -12.48
CA ASP A 134 -2.84 21.20 -13.34
C ASP A 134 -2.43 21.92 -14.63
N ALA A 135 -1.54 22.91 -14.51
CA ALA A 135 -1.08 23.68 -15.67
C ALA A 135 -0.34 22.81 -16.69
N LEU A 136 0.43 21.82 -16.23
CA LEU A 136 1.11 20.89 -17.13
C LEU A 136 0.11 19.95 -17.81
N LEU A 137 -0.89 19.47 -17.06
CA LEU A 137 -1.97 18.65 -17.64
C LEU A 137 -2.80 19.44 -18.66
N ASP A 138 -3.05 20.74 -18.41
CA ASP A 138 -3.70 21.66 -19.35
C ASP A 138 -2.92 21.75 -20.67
N ASP A 139 -1.61 21.96 -20.60
CA ASP A 139 -0.76 22.08 -21.78
C ASP A 139 -0.73 20.78 -22.59
N ILE A 140 -0.60 19.64 -21.92
CA ILE A 140 -0.62 18.32 -22.57
C ILE A 140 -1.98 18.09 -23.22
N GLU A 141 -3.08 18.32 -22.50
CA GLU A 141 -4.42 18.09 -23.00
C GLU A 141 -4.74 19.00 -24.18
N LEU A 142 -4.38 20.28 -24.12
CA LEU A 142 -4.52 21.20 -25.25
C LEU A 142 -3.82 20.65 -26.49
N ARG A 143 -2.59 20.14 -26.34
CA ARG A 143 -1.87 19.56 -27.47
C ARG A 143 -2.55 18.30 -28.00
N VAL A 144 -3.00 17.40 -27.12
CA VAL A 144 -3.73 16.19 -27.52
C VAL A 144 -5.01 16.52 -28.27
N ARG A 145 -5.80 17.50 -27.80
CA ARG A 145 -6.99 17.97 -28.52
C ARG A 145 -6.65 18.51 -29.91
N VAL A 146 -5.58 19.30 -30.03
CA VAL A 146 -5.12 19.81 -31.33
C VAL A 146 -4.70 18.68 -32.26
N GLU A 147 -3.98 17.67 -31.76
CA GLU A 147 -3.61 16.51 -32.58
C GLU A 147 -4.83 15.70 -33.01
N LEU A 148 -5.79 15.44 -32.12
CA LEU A 148 -7.07 14.79 -32.45
C LEU A 148 -7.88 15.60 -33.46
N ALA A 149 -7.88 16.93 -33.37
CA ALA A 149 -8.57 17.80 -34.31
C ALA A 149 -8.00 17.71 -35.73
N LYS A 150 -6.70 17.40 -35.90
CA LYS A 150 -6.12 17.13 -37.22
C LYS A 150 -6.70 15.87 -37.87
N PHE A 151 -7.20 14.94 -37.06
CA PHE A 151 -7.95 13.75 -37.50
C PHE A 151 -9.47 13.98 -37.56
N GLY A 152 -9.95 15.20 -37.27
CA GLY A 152 -11.38 15.52 -37.25
C GLY A 152 -12.11 15.09 -35.98
N ARG A 153 -11.38 14.80 -34.90
CA ARG A 153 -11.96 14.45 -33.58
C ARG A 153 -11.89 15.64 -32.63
N TYR A 154 -13.00 15.89 -31.93
CA TYR A 154 -13.16 17.01 -31.00
C TYR A 154 -13.72 16.49 -29.68
N PRO A 155 -12.90 15.85 -28.83
CA PRO A 155 -13.34 15.45 -27.49
C PRO A 155 -13.74 16.69 -26.68
N ALA A 156 -14.83 16.54 -25.92
CA ALA A 156 -15.43 17.58 -25.09
C ALA A 156 -14.65 17.80 -23.79
#